data_AF-A0A4U0XET0-F1
#
_entry.id   AF-A0A4U0XET0-F1
#
_cell.length_a   1.000
_cell.length_b   1.000
_cell.length_c   1.000
_cell.angle_alpha   90.00
_cell.angle_beta   90.00
_cell.angle_gamma   90.00
#
_symmetry.space_group_name_H-M   'P 1'
#
loop_
_entity.id
_entity.type
_entity.pdbx_description
1 polymer ?
#
loop_
_entity_poly.entity_id
_entity_poly.type
_entity_poly.pdbx_seq_one_letter_code
_entity_poly.pdbx_strand_id
1 'polypeptide(L)'
;MEAIEFFSMLGFPARLAGRMPVIARYLTGPPKALTSTSKYARERYGKTFKYRLWLSLDIAELEQLEQLINDRSDEEVLQFRHAQLASGGMNTVVGSLLAAACTTMLTLNSLSNVNLIVRAVITVSLMLSLMSVYFTLVQLRELSQPTSAQTLRDWLWNGRYRPRKPPARDPEKGSAESSPRLKESSLTANILLQAPFELLSIAISL
;
A
#
# COMPACT_ATOMS: atom_id res chain seq x y z
N MET A 1 11.06 -1.20 18.22
CA MET A 1 10.43 -0.72 16.96
C MET A 1 11.14 -1.45 15.85
N GLU A 2 10.44 -2.32 15.12
CA GLU A 2 11.04 -2.99 13.96
C GLU A 2 11.23 -1.95 12.84
N ALA A 3 12.33 -2.04 12.07
CA ALA A 3 12.65 -1.06 11.01
C ALA A 3 11.49 -0.81 10.03
N ILE A 4 10.65 -1.82 9.84
CA ILE A 4 9.47 -1.79 8.98
C ILE A 4 8.40 -0.79 9.52
N GLU A 5 8.25 -0.68 10.84
CA GLU A 5 7.34 0.30 11.45
C GLU A 5 7.86 1.74 11.27
N PHE A 6 9.18 1.92 11.24
CA PHE A 6 9.79 3.23 10.97
C PHE A 6 9.59 3.66 9.52
N PHE A 7 9.71 2.74 8.55
CA PHE A 7 9.40 3.04 7.15
C PHE A 7 7.92 3.35 6.92
N SER A 8 7.02 2.62 7.57
CA SER A 8 5.57 2.93 7.56
C SER A 8 5.28 4.30 8.18
N MET A 9 5.99 4.67 9.25
CA MET A 9 5.88 6.00 9.87
C MET A 9 6.39 7.11 8.94
N LEU A 10 7.51 6.89 8.23
CA LEU A 10 8.09 7.87 7.32
C LEU A 10 7.25 8.09 6.06
N GLY A 11 6.61 7.03 5.55
CA GLY A 11 5.69 7.08 4.40
C GLY A 11 4.30 7.64 4.73
N PHE A 12 3.95 7.80 6.01
CA PHE A 12 2.63 8.27 6.42
C PHE A 12 2.20 9.61 5.81
N PRO A 13 3.04 10.67 5.78
CA PRO A 13 2.66 11.94 5.15
C PRO A 13 2.38 11.78 3.64
N ALA A 14 3.17 10.93 2.96
CA ALA A 14 2.99 10.61 1.54
C ALA A 14 1.67 9.92 1.27
N ARG A 15 1.33 8.92 2.09
CA ARG A 15 0.06 8.18 2.01
C ARG A 15 -1.13 9.07 2.29
N LEU A 16 -1.01 9.97 3.26
CA LEU A 16 -2.06 10.92 3.59
C LEU A 16 -2.26 11.88 2.42
N ALA A 17 -1.19 12.50 1.90
CA ALA A 17 -1.24 13.40 0.74
C ALA A 17 -1.82 12.74 -0.51
N GLY A 18 -1.36 11.53 -0.87
CA GLY A 18 -1.87 10.77 -2.02
C GLY A 18 -3.34 10.35 -1.88
N ARG A 19 -3.82 10.17 -0.65
CA ARG A 19 -5.22 9.81 -0.36
C ARG A 19 -6.11 11.03 -0.07
N MET A 20 -5.57 12.25 0.06
CA MET A 20 -6.35 13.48 0.25
C MET A 20 -7.46 13.67 -0.79
N PRO A 21 -7.24 13.43 -2.10
CA PRO A 21 -8.29 13.52 -3.10
C PRO A 21 -9.44 12.50 -2.89
N VAL A 22 -9.17 11.38 -2.22
CA VAL A 22 -10.11 10.29 -1.98
C VAL A 22 -10.73 10.35 -0.58
N ILE A 23 -10.16 11.12 0.35
CA ILE A 23 -10.70 11.29 1.71
C ILE A 23 -12.14 11.82 1.70
N ALA A 24 -12.51 12.66 0.72
CA ALA A 24 -13.89 13.11 0.52
C ALA A 24 -14.87 11.94 0.29
N ARG A 25 -14.42 10.86 -0.36
CA ARG A 25 -15.20 9.63 -0.58
C ARG A 25 -15.28 8.76 0.68
N TYR A 26 -14.29 8.81 1.55
CA TYR A 26 -14.31 8.13 2.85
C TYR A 26 -15.22 8.83 3.87
N LEU A 27 -15.25 10.17 3.86
CA LEU A 27 -16.18 10.97 4.68
C LEU A 27 -17.66 10.77 4.28
N THR A 28 -17.91 10.45 3.02
CA THR A 28 -19.27 10.23 2.47
C THR A 28 -19.66 8.75 2.35
N GLY A 29 -18.74 7.83 2.66
CA GLY A 29 -18.95 6.39 2.60
C GLY A 29 -19.62 5.80 3.85
N PRO A 30 -20.20 4.58 3.76
CA PRO A 30 -20.89 3.95 4.87
C PRO A 30 -19.94 3.65 6.05
N PRO A 31 -20.32 3.93 7.31
CA PRO A 31 -19.46 3.83 8.50
C PRO A 31 -19.01 2.41 8.87
N LYS A 32 -19.53 1.37 8.17
CA LYS A 32 -19.20 -0.05 8.44
C LYS A 32 -17.77 -0.45 8.06
N ALA A 33 -17.13 0.26 7.13
CA ALA A 33 -15.75 -0.04 6.74
C ALA A 33 -14.77 0.23 7.89
N LEU A 34 -14.93 1.36 8.59
CA LEU A 34 -14.08 1.76 9.72
C LEU A 34 -14.21 0.83 10.93
N THR A 35 -15.39 0.26 11.16
CA THR A 35 -15.62 -0.64 12.31
C THR A 35 -15.01 -2.02 12.10
N SER A 36 -15.05 -2.60 10.89
CA SER A 36 -14.36 -3.87 10.57
C SER A 36 -12.85 -3.76 10.73
N THR A 37 -12.28 -2.70 10.15
CA THR A 37 -10.86 -2.36 10.24
C THR A 37 -10.40 -2.20 11.69
N SER A 38 -11.25 -1.65 12.57
CA SER A 38 -10.93 -1.52 14.00
C SER A 38 -10.88 -2.85 14.77
N LYS A 39 -11.68 -3.85 14.35
CA LYS A 39 -11.70 -5.19 14.96
C LYS A 39 -10.49 -5.99 14.51
N TYR A 40 -10.23 -6.01 13.21
CA TYR A 40 -9.05 -6.65 12.61
C TYR A 40 -7.75 -6.08 13.20
N ALA A 41 -7.61 -4.75 13.28
CA ALA A 41 -6.44 -4.09 13.87
C ALA A 41 -6.18 -4.49 15.33
N ARG A 42 -7.26 -4.59 16.12
CA ARG A 42 -7.18 -4.95 17.54
C ARG A 42 -6.80 -6.43 17.72
N GLU A 43 -7.27 -7.31 16.85
CA GLU A 43 -6.88 -8.72 16.84
C GLU A 43 -5.43 -8.90 16.38
N ARG A 44 -4.94 -8.04 15.47
CA ARG A 44 -3.60 -8.11 14.89
C ARG A 44 -2.49 -7.46 15.70
N TYR A 45 -2.71 -6.25 16.20
CA TYR A 45 -1.70 -5.42 16.89
C TYR A 45 -2.02 -5.19 18.37
N GLY A 46 -3.12 -5.76 18.87
CA GLY A 46 -3.55 -5.61 20.26
C GLY A 46 -4.16 -4.23 20.57
N LYS A 47 -4.33 -3.95 21.87
CA LYS A 47 -4.97 -2.72 22.36
C LYS A 47 -4.13 -1.46 22.12
N THR A 48 -2.82 -1.61 21.97
CA THR A 48 -1.85 -0.52 21.78
C THR A 48 -1.91 0.08 20.36
N PHE A 49 -2.68 -0.52 19.44
CA PHE A 49 -2.86 -0.02 18.08
C PHE A 49 -3.32 1.44 18.02
N LYS A 50 -4.14 1.91 18.97
CA LYS A 50 -4.67 3.28 18.98
C LYS A 50 -3.60 4.38 18.96
N TYR A 51 -2.39 4.09 19.45
CA TYR A 51 -1.27 5.03 19.47
C TYR A 51 -0.45 5.03 18.18
N ARG A 52 -0.75 4.12 17.24
CA ARG A 52 -0.02 3.92 15.99
C ARG A 52 -0.83 4.42 14.80
N LEU A 53 -0.99 5.75 14.73
CA LEU A 53 -1.77 6.45 13.69
C LEU A 53 -1.33 6.08 12.27
N TRP A 54 -0.04 5.86 12.05
CA TRP A 54 0.50 5.50 10.73
C TRP A 54 -0.01 4.16 10.19
N LEU A 55 -0.25 3.19 11.07
CA LEU A 55 -0.80 1.89 10.70
C LEU A 55 -2.28 1.96 10.32
N SER A 56 -3.03 2.97 10.81
CA SER A 56 -4.48 3.08 10.56
C SER A 56 -4.83 3.17 9.07
N LEU A 57 -3.92 3.72 8.27
CA LEU A 57 -4.03 3.83 6.83
C LEU A 57 -3.77 2.51 6.10
N ASP A 58 -2.94 1.62 6.67
CA ASP A 58 -2.55 0.36 6.03
C ASP A 58 -3.46 -0.80 6.41
N ILE A 59 -4.18 -0.70 7.54
CA ILE A 59 -4.94 -1.82 8.10
C ILE A 59 -6.08 -2.28 7.20
N ALA A 60 -6.77 -1.36 6.53
CA ALA A 60 -7.84 -1.73 5.61
C ALA A 60 -7.29 -2.54 4.42
N GLU A 61 -6.12 -2.18 3.91
CA GLU A 61 -5.45 -2.91 2.83
C GLU A 61 -4.88 -4.24 3.33
N LEU A 62 -4.30 -4.28 4.54
CA LEU A 62 -3.82 -5.51 5.16
C LEU A 62 -4.95 -6.52 5.41
N GLU A 63 -6.14 -6.05 5.80
CA GLU A 63 -7.36 -6.86 5.96
C GLU A 63 -7.81 -7.42 4.61
N GLN A 64 -7.83 -6.59 3.55
CA GLN A 64 -8.16 -7.04 2.19
C GLN A 64 -7.15 -8.06 1.66
N LEU A 65 -5.85 -7.84 1.88
CA LEU A 65 -4.80 -8.80 1.51
C LEU A 65 -4.93 -10.11 2.27
N GLU A 66 -5.29 -10.07 3.56
CA GLU A 66 -5.48 -11.28 4.35
C GLU A 66 -6.73 -12.07 3.92
N GLN A 67 -7.81 -11.39 3.54
CA GLN A 67 -8.96 -12.01 2.90
C GLN A 67 -8.59 -12.61 1.54
N LEU A 68 -7.77 -11.91 0.75
CA LEU A 68 -7.28 -12.37 -0.56
C LEU A 68 -6.43 -13.65 -0.46
N ILE A 69 -5.57 -13.74 0.56
CA ILE A 69 -4.71 -14.90 0.77
C ILE A 69 -5.51 -16.12 1.26
N ASN A 70 -6.48 -15.92 2.16
CA ASN A 70 -7.11 -17.02 2.88
C ASN A 70 -8.48 -17.46 2.34
N ASP A 71 -9.32 -16.53 1.89
CA ASP A 71 -10.73 -16.81 1.59
C ASP A 71 -11.07 -16.69 0.08
N ARG A 72 -10.22 -16.05 -0.73
CA ARG A 72 -10.49 -15.77 -2.16
C ARG A 72 -9.99 -16.86 -3.11
N SER A 73 -10.68 -17.00 -4.23
CA SER A 73 -10.38 -17.94 -5.31
C SER A 73 -9.10 -17.57 -6.07
N ASP A 74 -8.50 -18.54 -6.76
CA ASP A 74 -7.26 -18.34 -7.55
C ASP A 74 -7.46 -17.29 -8.65
N GLU A 75 -8.65 -17.24 -9.24
CA GLU A 75 -9.02 -16.26 -10.26
C GLU A 75 -9.03 -14.83 -9.69
N GLU A 76 -9.62 -14.62 -8.51
CA GLU A 76 -9.63 -13.31 -7.84
C GLU A 76 -8.20 -12.85 -7.47
N VAL A 77 -7.31 -13.78 -7.15
CA VAL A 77 -5.89 -13.51 -6.87
C VAL A 77 -5.15 -13.06 -8.13
N LEU A 78 -5.43 -13.68 -9.28
CA LEU A 78 -4.89 -13.24 -10.56
C LEU A 78 -5.49 -11.90 -11.01
N GLN A 79 -6.77 -11.66 -10.75
CA GLN A 79 -7.39 -10.35 -11.01
C GLN A 79 -6.76 -9.25 -10.17
N PHE A 80 -6.45 -9.51 -8.90
CA PHE A 80 -5.71 -8.58 -8.05
C PHE A 80 -4.35 -8.22 -8.68
N ARG A 81 -3.61 -9.22 -9.16
CA ARG A 81 -2.35 -9.00 -9.88
C ARG A 81 -2.53 -8.12 -11.11
N HIS A 82 -3.54 -8.39 -11.94
CA HIS A 82 -3.83 -7.56 -13.11
C HIS A 82 -4.19 -6.13 -12.73
N ALA A 83 -4.94 -5.92 -11.65
CA ALA A 83 -5.26 -4.61 -11.13
C ALA A 83 -3.99 -3.86 -10.67
N GLN A 84 -3.05 -4.55 -10.00
CA GLN A 84 -1.77 -3.97 -9.59
C GLN A 84 -0.89 -3.61 -10.80
N LEU A 85 -0.83 -4.47 -11.83
CA LEU A 85 -0.11 -4.16 -13.08
C LEU A 85 -0.72 -2.94 -13.80
N ALA A 86 -2.04 -2.85 -13.85
CA ALA A 86 -2.73 -1.70 -14.45
C ALA A 86 -2.45 -0.41 -13.67
N SER A 87 -2.48 -0.47 -12.33
CA SER A 87 -2.15 0.67 -11.47
C SER A 87 -0.68 1.10 -11.63
N GLY A 88 0.25 0.15 -11.71
CA GLY A 88 1.66 0.43 -12.00
C GLY A 88 1.85 1.08 -13.37
N GLY A 89 1.12 0.63 -14.39
CA GLY A 89 1.11 1.28 -15.71
C GLY A 89 0.71 2.75 -15.63
N MET A 90 -0.37 3.06 -14.89
CA MET A 90 -0.81 4.44 -14.67
C MET A 90 0.23 5.28 -13.92
N ASN A 91 0.82 4.75 -12.84
CA ASN A 91 1.86 5.46 -12.08
C ASN A 91 3.09 5.78 -12.95
N THR A 92 3.47 4.87 -13.85
CA THR A 92 4.57 5.08 -14.80
C THR A 92 4.27 6.24 -15.75
N VAL A 93 3.04 6.30 -16.29
CA VAL A 93 2.62 7.40 -17.18
C VAL A 93 2.62 8.73 -16.42
N VAL A 94 2.02 8.79 -15.25
CA VAL A 94 1.94 10.04 -14.46
C VAL A 94 3.34 10.50 -14.03
N GLY A 95 4.20 9.60 -13.54
CA GLY A 95 5.57 9.92 -13.15
C GLY A 95 6.45 10.37 -14.31
N SER A 96 6.29 9.78 -15.50
CA SER A 96 7.02 10.24 -16.69
C SER A 96 6.57 11.62 -17.17
N LEU A 97 5.27 11.92 -17.14
CA LEU A 97 4.73 13.23 -17.44
C LEU A 97 5.23 14.30 -16.45
N LEU A 98 5.22 13.99 -15.15
CA LEU A 98 5.74 14.89 -14.12
C LEU A 98 7.24 15.14 -14.32
N ALA A 99 8.03 14.10 -14.59
CA ALA A 99 9.46 14.25 -14.85
C ALA A 99 9.73 15.12 -16.09
N ALA A 100 8.94 14.96 -17.15
CA ALA A 100 9.04 15.80 -18.34
C ALA A 100 8.70 17.27 -18.02
N ALA A 101 7.64 17.53 -17.24
CA ALA A 101 7.27 18.87 -16.81
C ALA A 101 8.34 19.53 -15.93
N CYS A 102 8.91 18.80 -14.96
CA CYS A 102 10.00 19.33 -14.13
C CYS A 102 11.26 19.62 -14.98
N THR A 103 11.57 18.77 -15.95
CA THR A 103 12.71 18.97 -16.85
C THR A 103 12.53 20.23 -17.69
N THR A 104 11.35 20.44 -18.30
CA THR A 104 11.09 21.66 -19.07
C THR A 104 11.13 22.90 -18.20
N MET A 105 10.60 22.83 -16.97
CA MET A 105 10.69 23.93 -16.01
C MET A 105 12.15 24.29 -15.71
N LEU A 106 13.02 23.31 -15.45
CA LEU A 106 14.44 23.55 -15.15
C LEU A 106 15.22 24.14 -16.34
N THR A 107 14.75 23.92 -17.58
CA THR A 107 15.39 24.44 -18.80
C THR A 107 14.96 25.86 -19.19
N LEU A 108 13.97 26.45 -18.50
CA LEU A 108 13.50 27.81 -18.80
C LEU A 108 14.55 28.86 -18.41
N ASN A 109 14.89 29.76 -19.34
CA ASN A 109 15.85 30.85 -19.11
C ASN A 109 15.47 31.78 -17.94
N SER A 110 14.17 31.90 -17.64
CA SER A 110 13.67 32.71 -16.51
C SER A 110 13.96 32.11 -15.14
N LEU A 111 14.35 30.83 -15.08
CA LEU A 111 14.68 30.15 -13.82
C LEU A 111 15.85 30.83 -13.11
N SER A 112 16.76 31.48 -13.86
CA SER A 112 17.90 32.27 -13.38
C SER A 112 17.51 33.37 -12.38
N ASN A 113 16.27 33.88 -12.45
CA ASN A 113 15.74 34.94 -11.59
C ASN A 113 14.92 34.42 -10.40
N VAL A 114 14.71 33.10 -10.28
CA VAL A 114 13.89 32.50 -9.21
C VAL A 114 14.77 32.07 -8.02
N ASN A 115 14.22 32.17 -6.81
CA ASN A 115 14.81 31.72 -5.56
C ASN A 115 15.37 30.28 -5.66
N LEU A 116 16.56 30.08 -5.09
CA LEU A 116 17.26 28.78 -5.09
C LEU A 116 16.42 27.65 -4.47
N ILE A 117 15.56 27.98 -3.49
CA ILE A 117 14.63 27.04 -2.85
C ILE A 117 13.68 26.42 -3.89
N VAL A 118 13.11 27.22 -4.79
CA VAL A 118 12.17 26.72 -5.81
C VAL A 118 12.88 25.77 -6.76
N ARG A 119 14.13 26.07 -7.15
CA ARG A 119 14.93 25.18 -7.99
C ARG A 119 15.21 23.85 -7.27
N ALA A 120 15.59 23.91 -6.00
CA ALA A 120 15.84 22.72 -5.19
C ALA A 120 14.58 21.86 -5.06
N VAL A 121 13.41 22.46 -4.82
CA VAL A 121 12.13 21.74 -4.74
C VAL A 121 11.79 21.06 -6.07
N ILE A 122 11.93 21.76 -7.21
CA ILE A 122 11.70 21.17 -8.55
C ILE A 122 12.69 20.02 -8.82
N THR A 123 13.97 20.16 -8.44
CA THR A 123 14.95 19.08 -8.59
C THR A 123 14.61 17.87 -7.72
N VAL A 124 14.16 18.06 -6.48
CA VAL A 124 13.73 16.97 -5.59
C VAL A 124 12.48 16.30 -6.15
N SER A 125 11.50 17.06 -6.62
CA SER A 125 10.29 16.52 -7.28
C SER A 125 10.65 15.68 -8.52
N LEU A 126 11.57 16.17 -9.36
CA LEU A 126 12.09 15.40 -10.51
C LEU A 126 12.73 14.08 -10.08
N MET A 127 13.62 14.10 -9.08
CA MET A 127 14.30 12.89 -8.59
C MET A 127 13.31 11.88 -8.00
N LEU A 128 12.34 12.34 -7.21
CA LEU A 128 11.29 11.48 -6.65
C LEU A 128 10.38 10.90 -7.74
N SER A 129 10.07 11.67 -8.79
CA SER A 129 9.29 11.18 -9.92
C SER A 129 10.02 10.08 -10.69
N LEU A 130 11.31 10.27 -10.99
CA LEU A 130 12.14 9.25 -11.64
C LEU A 130 12.29 8.00 -10.77
N MET A 131 12.47 8.18 -9.45
CA MET A 131 12.58 7.07 -8.51
C MET A 131 11.27 6.29 -8.41
N SER A 132 10.12 6.97 -8.41
CA SER A 132 8.79 6.33 -8.48
C SER A 132 8.63 5.49 -9.75
N VAL A 133 8.97 6.06 -10.92
CA VAL A 133 8.93 5.32 -12.20
C VAL A 133 9.83 4.09 -12.15
N TYR A 134 11.07 4.24 -11.68
CA TYR A 134 12.01 3.13 -11.54
C TYR A 134 11.45 2.00 -10.67
N PHE A 135 10.96 2.31 -9.47
CA PHE A 135 10.38 1.29 -8.59
C PHE A 135 9.13 0.65 -9.18
N THR A 136 8.30 1.42 -9.89
CA THR A 136 7.13 0.90 -10.60
C THR A 136 7.54 -0.10 -11.68
N LEU A 137 8.58 0.19 -12.45
CA LEU A 137 9.11 -0.72 -13.47
C LEU A 137 9.68 -2.00 -12.86
N VAL A 138 10.37 -1.90 -11.72
CA VAL A 138 10.84 -3.08 -10.97
C VAL A 138 9.66 -3.93 -10.52
N GLN A 139 8.58 -3.32 -10.00
CA GLN A 139 7.38 -4.04 -9.60
C GLN A 139 6.64 -4.68 -10.76
N LEU A 140 6.49 -3.95 -11.88
CA LEU A 140 5.90 -4.47 -13.11
C LEU A 140 6.70 -5.68 -13.61
N ARG A 141 8.04 -5.64 -13.52
CA ARG A 141 8.90 -6.76 -13.90
C ARG A 141 8.66 -7.98 -13.03
N GLU A 142 8.67 -7.83 -11.70
CA GLU A 142 8.46 -8.96 -10.79
C GLU A 142 7.04 -9.52 -10.89
N LEU A 143 6.04 -8.65 -10.98
CA LEU A 143 4.63 -9.04 -11.12
C LEU A 143 4.26 -9.50 -12.53
N SER A 144 5.08 -9.29 -13.58
CA SER A 144 4.77 -9.75 -14.94
C SER A 144 5.23 -11.18 -15.22
N GLN A 145 6.12 -11.73 -14.39
CA GLN A 145 6.55 -13.12 -14.53
C GLN A 145 5.35 -14.08 -14.43
N PRO A 146 5.36 -15.23 -15.13
CA PRO A 146 4.29 -16.22 -15.05
C PRO A 146 4.27 -16.86 -13.65
N THR A 147 3.55 -16.24 -12.74
CA THR A 147 3.42 -16.64 -11.34
C THR A 147 2.06 -17.34 -11.13
N SER A 148 2.08 -18.51 -10.49
CA SER A 148 0.86 -19.19 -10.07
C SER A 148 0.14 -18.41 -8.96
N ALA A 149 -1.19 -18.56 -8.83
CA ALA A 149 -1.93 -17.90 -7.77
C ALA A 149 -1.40 -18.27 -6.37
N GLN A 150 -0.93 -19.50 -6.18
CA GLN A 150 -0.33 -19.96 -4.92
C GLN A 150 0.99 -19.23 -4.63
N THR A 151 1.86 -19.09 -5.62
CA THR A 151 3.13 -18.35 -5.46
C THR A 151 2.88 -16.88 -5.14
N LEU A 152 1.84 -16.26 -5.71
CA LEU A 152 1.45 -14.89 -5.36
C LEU A 152 0.95 -14.78 -3.91
N ARG A 153 0.16 -15.75 -3.45
CA ARG A 153 -0.26 -15.83 -2.04
C ARG A 153 0.93 -15.97 -1.11
N ASP A 154 1.92 -16.78 -1.48
CA ASP A 154 3.12 -16.97 -0.66
C ASP A 154 4.02 -15.73 -0.67
N TRP A 155 4.08 -14.97 -1.78
CA TRP A 155 4.76 -13.66 -1.83
C TRP A 155 4.10 -12.61 -0.91
N LEU A 156 2.77 -12.61 -0.84
CA LEU A 156 1.99 -11.73 0.04
C LEU A 156 1.98 -12.18 1.50
N TRP A 157 2.47 -13.38 1.81
CA TRP A 157 2.40 -13.97 3.14
C TRP A 157 3.66 -13.65 3.96
N ASN A 158 3.48 -13.29 5.24
CA ASN A 158 4.57 -12.97 6.16
C ASN A 158 5.26 -14.20 6.80
N GLY A 159 4.94 -15.42 6.35
CA GLY A 159 5.43 -16.66 6.96
C GLY A 159 4.83 -16.99 8.35
N ARG A 160 3.95 -16.14 8.88
CA ARG A 160 3.29 -16.31 10.20
C ARG A 160 1.85 -16.78 10.05
N TYR A 161 1.42 -17.58 11.02
CA TYR A 161 0.08 -18.14 11.11
C TYR A 161 -0.64 -17.61 12.34
N ARG A 162 -1.91 -17.24 12.19
CA ARG A 162 -2.80 -16.91 13.31
C ARG A 162 -3.89 -17.93 13.51
N PRO A 163 -4.30 -18.18 14.76
CA PRO A 163 -5.50 -18.95 15.02
C PRO A 163 -6.73 -18.18 14.51
N ARG A 164 -7.53 -18.77 13.60
CA ARG A 164 -8.85 -18.24 13.26
C ARG A 164 -9.74 -18.35 14.49
N LYS A 165 -10.22 -17.22 15.00
CA LYS A 165 -11.22 -17.25 16.08
C LYS A 165 -12.52 -17.81 15.49
N PRO A 166 -13.12 -18.87 16.07
CA PRO A 166 -14.38 -19.39 15.58
C PRO A 166 -15.45 -18.29 15.68
N PRO A 167 -16.41 -18.23 14.73
CA PRO A 167 -17.54 -17.32 14.84
C PRO A 167 -18.27 -17.57 16.16
N ALA A 168 -18.76 -16.52 16.81
CA ALA A 168 -19.38 -16.57 18.14
C ALA A 168 -20.78 -17.21 18.15
N ARG A 169 -21.06 -18.14 17.24
CA ARG A 169 -22.31 -18.89 17.17
C ARG A 169 -21.99 -20.38 17.14
N ASP A 170 -22.55 -21.06 18.13
CA ASP A 170 -22.60 -22.52 18.36
C ASP A 170 -21.51 -23.08 19.29
N PRO A 171 -21.78 -23.14 20.61
CA PRO A 171 -20.88 -23.72 21.62
C PRO A 171 -20.90 -25.26 21.68
N GLU A 172 -21.52 -25.97 20.73
CA GLU A 172 -21.92 -27.37 20.92
C GLU A 172 -21.40 -28.41 19.91
N LYS A 173 -20.32 -28.13 19.17
CA LYS A 173 -19.57 -29.20 18.51
C LYS A 173 -18.13 -29.23 19.00
N GLY A 174 -17.86 -30.24 19.81
CA GLY A 174 -16.63 -30.42 20.54
C GLY A 174 -15.40 -30.67 19.70
N SER A 175 -14.28 -30.71 20.43
CA SER A 175 -13.02 -31.36 20.09
C SER A 175 -12.22 -30.75 18.93
N ALA A 176 -11.22 -29.94 19.31
CA ALA A 176 -9.80 -30.12 18.98
C ALA A 176 -9.41 -30.55 17.55
N GLU A 177 -10.15 -30.14 16.52
CA GLU A 177 -9.71 -30.24 15.13
C GLU A 177 -9.12 -28.88 14.75
N SER A 178 -7.84 -28.89 14.38
CA SER A 178 -6.98 -27.73 14.19
C SER A 178 -7.73 -26.52 13.62
N SER A 179 -7.97 -25.50 14.45
CA SER A 179 -8.57 -24.24 13.96
C SER A 179 -7.79 -23.79 12.73
N PRO A 180 -8.45 -23.54 11.58
CA PRO A 180 -7.76 -23.23 10.34
C PRO A 180 -6.85 -22.03 10.59
N ARG A 181 -5.55 -22.22 10.36
CA ARG A 181 -4.54 -21.20 10.60
C ARG A 181 -4.63 -20.16 9.49
N LEU A 182 -4.94 -18.92 9.83
CA LEU A 182 -4.94 -17.79 8.89
C LEU A 182 -3.50 -17.41 8.57
N LYS A 183 -3.16 -17.35 7.28
CA LYS A 183 -1.90 -16.78 6.80
C LYS A 183 -1.93 -15.27 7.02
N GLU A 184 -1.00 -14.72 7.80
CA GLU A 184 -0.90 -13.27 8.02
C GLU A 184 -0.36 -12.54 6.78
N SER A 185 -1.04 -11.49 6.32
CA SER A 185 -0.53 -10.65 5.22
C SER A 185 0.79 -9.97 5.59
N SER A 186 1.71 -9.84 4.64
CA SER A 186 3.02 -9.19 4.82
C SER A 186 2.89 -7.68 4.75
N LEU A 187 3.28 -7.01 5.84
CA LEU A 187 3.30 -5.54 5.88
C LEU A 187 4.37 -4.98 4.94
N THR A 188 5.51 -5.66 4.83
CA THR A 188 6.57 -5.30 3.87
C THR A 188 6.08 -5.41 2.43
N ALA A 189 5.32 -6.45 2.09
CA ALA A 189 4.75 -6.58 0.74
C ALA A 189 3.74 -5.46 0.44
N ASN A 190 2.91 -5.08 1.42
CA ASN A 190 1.97 -3.96 1.25
C ASN A 190 2.71 -2.63 1.05
N ILE A 191 3.71 -2.33 1.88
CA ILE A 191 4.54 -1.12 1.72
C ILE A 191 5.22 -1.12 0.36
N LEU A 192 5.77 -2.27 -0.06
CA LEU A 192 6.43 -2.36 -1.36
C LEU A 192 5.44 -2.04 -2.48
N LEU A 193 4.26 -2.68 -2.52
CA LEU A 193 3.23 -2.41 -3.52
C LEU A 193 2.82 -0.93 -3.58
N GLN A 194 2.82 -0.25 -2.44
CA GLN A 194 2.36 1.14 -2.37
C GLN A 194 3.47 2.19 -2.54
N ALA A 195 4.74 1.81 -2.36
CA ALA A 195 5.88 2.72 -2.39
C ALA A 195 5.95 3.63 -3.63
N PRO A 196 5.71 3.15 -4.87
CA PRO A 196 5.81 4.03 -6.04
C PRO A 196 4.72 5.10 -6.06
N PHE A 197 3.51 4.74 -5.65
CA PHE A 197 2.40 5.69 -5.51
C PHE A 197 2.70 6.75 -4.44
N GLU A 198 3.29 6.36 -3.32
CA GLU A 198 3.70 7.29 -2.25
C GLU A 198 4.76 8.28 -2.74
N LEU A 199 5.81 7.79 -3.41
CA LEU A 199 6.87 8.62 -3.96
C LEU A 199 6.33 9.62 -4.98
N LEU A 200 5.43 9.17 -5.85
CA LEU A 200 4.76 10.03 -6.82
C LEU A 200 3.88 11.09 -6.14
N SER A 201 3.15 10.69 -5.10
CA SER A 201 2.30 11.61 -4.34
C SER A 201 3.11 12.71 -3.63
N ILE A 202 4.28 12.36 -3.07
CA ILE A 202 5.20 13.35 -2.51
C ILE A 202 5.71 14.27 -3.62
N ALA A 203 6.13 13.71 -4.76
CA ALA A 203 6.66 14.49 -5.87
C ALA A 203 5.65 15.52 -6.40
N ILE A 204 4.38 15.16 -6.47
CA ILE A 204 3.28 16.06 -6.90
C ILE A 204 2.97 17.13 -5.85
N SER A 205 3.16 16.83 -4.56
CA SER A 205 2.82 17.73 -3.46
C SER A 205 3.89 18.78 -3.15
N LEU A 206 5.10 18.60 -3.70
CA LEU A 206 6.26 19.49 -3.59
C LEU A 206 6.17 20.64 -4.61
#